data_AF-A0AAW7F6J3-F1
#
_entry.id   AF-A0AAW7F6J3-F1
#
_cell.length_a   1.000
_cell.length_b   1.000
_cell.length_c   1.000
_cell.angle_alpha   90.00
_cell.angle_beta   90.00
_cell.angle_gamma   90.00
#
_symmetry.space_group_name_H-M   'P 1'
#
loop_
_entity.id
_entity.type
_entity.pdbx_description
1 polymer ?
#
loop_
_entity_poly.entity_id
_entity_poly.type
_entity_poly.pdbx_seq_one_letter_code
_entity_poly.pdbx_strand_id
1 'polypeptide(L)'
;RSKTYKGGGFNELKFDDATGNEQVYIHAQKNMDTEVLNHRTTDVKVDHTETIGNNQSITVGLGQTMTVGKENASGHDRTVTVAHDQRNTTGYDRQVTVGHDDTVTVKNDRKTEVTHDRREQVGNDETLVVGNDRKMSVKGK
;
A
#
# COMPACT_ATOMS: atom_id res chain seq x y z
N ARG A 1 5.21 33.47 -12.47
CA ARG A 1 4.24 33.79 -11.39
C ARG A 1 3.09 34.70 -11.82
N SER A 2 1.83 34.36 -11.51
CA SER A 2 0.66 35.26 -11.67
C SER A 2 0.25 35.94 -10.37
N LYS A 3 -0.69 36.91 -10.41
CA LYS A 3 -1.45 37.36 -9.23
C LYS A 3 -2.86 36.84 -9.34
N THR A 4 -3.42 36.35 -8.24
CA THR A 4 -4.81 35.87 -8.23
C THR A 4 -5.78 37.00 -8.53
N TYR A 5 -6.70 36.76 -9.47
CA TYR A 5 -7.67 37.77 -9.88
C TYR A 5 -8.60 38.13 -8.72
N LYS A 6 -8.62 39.41 -8.34
CA LYS A 6 -9.46 39.94 -7.24
C LYS A 6 -9.32 39.17 -5.91
N GLY A 7 -8.13 38.62 -5.64
CA GLY A 7 -7.85 37.87 -4.42
C GLY A 7 -6.36 37.83 -4.09
N GLY A 8 -6.03 37.32 -2.91
CA GLY A 8 -4.64 37.03 -2.53
C GLY A 8 -4.15 35.72 -3.15
N GLY A 9 -2.84 35.61 -3.43
CA GLY A 9 -2.17 34.39 -3.90
C GLY A 9 -1.64 34.45 -5.33
N PHE A 10 -1.21 33.30 -5.85
CA PHE A 10 -0.66 33.16 -7.19
C PHE A 10 -0.79 31.73 -7.72
N ASN A 11 -0.71 31.56 -9.04
CA ASN A 11 -0.39 30.29 -9.68
C ASN A 11 0.97 30.43 -10.39
N GLU A 12 1.69 29.33 -10.54
CA GLU A 12 3.02 29.35 -11.15
C GLU A 12 3.34 28.06 -11.90
N LEU A 13 3.87 28.24 -13.11
CA LEU A 13 4.66 27.25 -13.82
C LEU A 13 6.03 27.89 -14.05
N LYS A 14 7.09 27.31 -13.49
CA LYS A 14 8.47 27.80 -13.59
C LYS A 14 9.36 26.70 -14.16
N PHE A 15 10.23 27.10 -15.09
CA PHE A 15 11.33 26.29 -15.61
C PHE A 15 12.64 26.97 -15.24
N ASP A 16 13.52 26.23 -14.60
CA ASP A 16 14.87 26.61 -14.23
C ASP A 16 15.83 25.60 -14.87
N ASP A 17 16.77 26.08 -15.68
CA ASP A 17 17.73 25.26 -16.43
C ASP A 17 19.18 25.63 -16.05
N ALA A 18 19.35 26.19 -14.85
CA ALA A 18 20.67 26.43 -14.30
C ALA A 18 21.37 25.09 -14.05
N THR A 19 22.56 24.92 -14.63
CA THR A 19 23.33 23.68 -14.55
C THR A 19 23.45 23.16 -13.10
N GLY A 20 22.96 21.93 -12.87
CA GLY A 20 22.96 21.26 -11.57
C GLY A 20 21.85 21.69 -10.60
N ASN A 21 20.95 22.57 -11.01
CA ASN A 21 19.79 23.04 -10.25
C ASN A 21 18.51 23.05 -11.11
N GLU A 22 18.47 22.22 -12.14
CA GLU A 22 17.39 22.16 -13.09
C GLU A 22 16.07 21.78 -12.38
N GLN A 23 15.02 22.58 -12.60
CA GLN A 23 13.75 22.42 -11.91
C GLN A 23 12.57 22.83 -12.78
N VAL A 24 11.56 21.97 -12.77
CA VAL A 24 10.19 22.36 -13.13
C VAL A 24 9.37 22.49 -11.85
N TYR A 25 8.76 23.65 -11.63
CA TYR A 25 7.89 23.88 -10.48
C TYR A 25 6.48 24.24 -10.95
N ILE A 26 5.49 23.54 -10.41
CA ILE A 26 4.07 23.78 -10.67
C ILE A 26 3.37 24.06 -9.35
N HIS A 27 2.68 25.20 -9.28
CA HIS A 27 1.88 25.61 -8.14
C HIS A 27 0.49 26.00 -8.58
N ALA A 28 -0.51 25.32 -8.02
CA ALA A 28 -1.91 25.70 -8.10
C ALA A 28 -2.41 26.11 -6.72
N GLN A 29 -3.03 27.28 -6.62
CA GLN A 29 -3.49 27.81 -5.33
C GLN A 29 -4.71 27.07 -4.76
N LYS A 30 -5.56 26.52 -5.62
CA LYS A 30 -6.85 25.93 -5.21
C LYS A 30 -7.04 24.52 -5.74
N ASN A 31 -7.24 24.39 -7.05
CA ASN A 31 -7.48 23.11 -7.71
C ASN A 31 -6.41 22.89 -8.78
N MET A 32 -5.97 21.65 -8.95
CA MET A 32 -5.19 21.19 -10.09
C MET A 32 -5.87 19.94 -10.63
N ASP A 33 -6.33 20.00 -11.87
CA ASP A 33 -6.87 18.87 -12.60
C ASP A 33 -5.82 18.38 -13.60
N THR A 34 -5.67 17.07 -13.76
CA THR A 34 -4.80 16.47 -14.78
C THR A 34 -5.57 15.39 -15.50
N GLU A 35 -5.92 15.65 -16.76
CA GLU A 35 -6.58 14.69 -17.64
C GLU A 35 -5.60 14.23 -18.72
N VAL A 36 -5.44 12.93 -18.87
CA VAL A 36 -4.60 12.32 -19.90
C VAL A 36 -5.43 11.27 -20.62
N LEU A 37 -5.83 11.54 -21.86
CA LEU A 37 -6.75 10.70 -22.64
C LEU A 37 -6.12 9.40 -23.17
N ASN A 38 -4.79 9.27 -23.11
CA ASN A 38 -4.07 8.15 -23.68
C ASN A 38 -3.14 7.51 -22.62
N HIS A 39 -1.87 7.92 -22.58
CA HIS A 39 -0.88 7.33 -21.68
C HIS A 39 -0.16 8.38 -20.87
N ARG A 40 0.01 8.13 -19.57
CA ARG A 40 0.90 8.87 -18.67
C ARG A 40 1.92 7.90 -18.08
N THR A 41 3.20 8.20 -18.28
CA THR A 41 4.31 7.48 -17.63
C THR A 41 5.01 8.43 -16.68
N THR A 42 5.33 7.96 -15.47
CA THR A 42 6.15 8.70 -14.50
C THR A 42 7.34 7.82 -14.13
N ASP A 43 8.55 8.33 -14.37
CA ASP A 43 9.82 7.64 -14.09
C ASP A 43 10.67 8.57 -13.24
N VAL A 44 10.89 8.20 -11.97
CA VAL A 44 11.63 9.00 -10.98
C VAL A 44 12.89 8.24 -10.61
N LYS A 45 14.07 8.83 -10.87
CA LYS A 45 15.37 8.13 -10.76
C LYS A 45 15.94 8.02 -9.36
N VAL A 46 15.56 8.93 -8.48
CA VAL A 46 16.08 9.01 -7.11
C VAL A 46 14.93 8.79 -6.13
N ASP A 47 14.19 9.85 -5.80
CA ASP A 47 13.14 9.79 -4.77
C ASP A 47 11.81 10.38 -5.26
N HIS A 48 10.71 9.71 -4.91
CA HIS A 48 9.35 10.23 -5.05
C HIS A 48 8.72 10.32 -3.66
N THR A 49 8.20 11.50 -3.31
CA THR A 49 7.43 11.73 -2.08
C THR A 49 6.11 12.39 -2.44
N GLU A 50 5.03 11.84 -1.89
CA GLU A 50 3.68 12.38 -2.02
C GLU A 50 3.07 12.53 -0.63
N THR A 51 2.37 13.63 -0.39
CA THR A 51 1.69 13.90 0.89
C THR A 51 0.26 14.34 0.62
N ILE A 52 -0.69 13.59 1.15
CA ILE A 52 -2.12 13.85 1.03
C ILE A 52 -2.61 14.31 2.40
N GLY A 53 -3.06 15.57 2.48
CA GLY A 53 -3.50 16.17 3.76
C GLY A 53 -4.87 15.70 4.25
N ASN A 54 -5.67 15.08 3.39
CA ASN A 54 -7.00 14.57 3.73
C ASN A 54 -7.21 13.17 3.14
N ASN A 55 -8.03 13.04 2.08
CA ASN A 55 -8.39 11.75 1.51
C ASN A 55 -7.69 11.49 0.18
N GLN A 56 -7.25 10.25 -0.02
CA GLN A 56 -6.80 9.72 -1.31
C GLN A 56 -7.77 8.63 -1.76
N SER A 57 -8.24 8.72 -3.01
CA SER A 57 -9.04 7.68 -3.66
C SER A 57 -8.33 7.24 -4.94
N ILE A 58 -8.06 5.94 -5.08
CA ILE A 58 -7.40 5.35 -6.24
C ILE A 58 -8.32 4.26 -6.78
N THR A 59 -8.69 4.38 -8.05
CA THR A 59 -9.47 3.37 -8.78
C THR A 59 -8.62 2.84 -9.93
N VAL A 60 -8.41 1.52 -9.96
CA VAL A 60 -7.72 0.83 -11.05
C VAL A 60 -8.72 -0.09 -11.74
N GLY A 61 -9.03 0.18 -13.01
CA GLY A 61 -10.10 -0.51 -13.74
C GLY A 61 -9.78 -1.92 -14.24
N LEU A 62 -8.50 -2.27 -14.39
CA LEU A 62 -8.06 -3.58 -14.89
C LEU A 62 -7.15 -4.28 -13.89
N GLY A 63 -5.88 -3.87 -13.81
CA GLY A 63 -4.90 -4.53 -12.96
C GLY A 63 -3.86 -3.56 -12.41
N GLN A 64 -3.38 -3.86 -11.20
CA GLN A 64 -2.30 -3.14 -10.53
C GLN A 64 -1.20 -4.14 -10.18
N THR A 65 0.03 -3.85 -10.58
CA THR A 65 1.22 -4.59 -10.14
C THR A 65 2.07 -3.65 -9.32
N MET A 66 2.41 -4.06 -8.09
CA MET A 66 3.34 -3.34 -7.23
C MET A 66 4.54 -4.23 -6.95
N THR A 67 5.70 -3.82 -7.41
CA THR A 67 6.97 -4.49 -7.12
C THR A 67 7.80 -3.55 -6.25
N VAL A 68 8.21 -4.02 -5.07
CA VAL A 68 9.10 -3.28 -4.18
C VAL A 68 10.47 -3.95 -4.22
N GLY A 69 11.34 -3.43 -5.09
CA GLY A 69 12.70 -3.94 -5.31
C GLY A 69 12.78 -5.39 -5.81
N LYS A 70 13.98 -5.79 -6.22
CA LYS A 70 14.44 -7.17 -6.32
C LYS A 70 15.82 -7.17 -5.65
N GLU A 71 16.09 -8.12 -4.76
CA GLU A 71 17.31 -8.23 -3.93
C GLU A 71 18.55 -7.44 -4.39
N ASN A 72 19.12 -6.63 -3.48
CA ASN A 72 20.56 -6.55 -3.20
C ASN A 72 20.83 -5.80 -1.90
N ALA A 73 21.68 -6.41 -1.04
CA ALA A 73 22.41 -5.98 0.17
C ALA A 73 21.81 -5.00 1.20
N SER A 74 21.04 -3.98 0.81
CA SER A 74 20.67 -2.86 1.69
C SER A 74 19.27 -2.95 2.31
N GLY A 75 18.53 -4.02 2.04
CA GLY A 75 17.16 -4.19 2.55
C GLY A 75 16.18 -3.24 1.86
N HIS A 76 15.08 -3.79 1.36
CA HIS A 76 13.96 -2.98 0.88
C HIS A 76 12.73 -3.39 1.66
N ASP A 77 12.16 -2.44 2.40
CA ASP A 77 11.04 -2.69 3.28
C ASP A 77 9.77 -2.06 2.71
N ARG A 78 8.67 -2.81 2.77
CA ARG A 78 7.33 -2.26 2.65
C ARG A 78 6.70 -2.21 4.03
N THR A 79 6.58 -1.01 4.60
CA THR A 79 5.85 -0.80 5.86
C THR A 79 4.48 -0.21 5.56
N VAL A 80 3.43 -0.83 6.10
CA VAL A 80 2.05 -0.32 6.05
C VAL A 80 1.56 -0.16 7.48
N THR A 81 1.17 1.06 7.85
CA THR A 81 0.54 1.35 9.15
C THR A 81 -0.89 1.82 8.90
N VAL A 82 -1.85 1.19 9.58
CA VAL A 82 -3.26 1.60 9.56
C VAL A 82 -3.65 1.96 10.99
N ALA A 83 -4.05 3.21 11.22
CA ALA A 83 -4.31 3.72 12.56
C ALA A 83 -5.67 3.28 13.14
N HIS A 84 -6.64 2.99 12.28
CA HIS A 84 -7.98 2.58 12.67
C HIS A 84 -8.30 1.22 12.05
N ASP A 85 -9.23 1.14 11.09
CA ASP A 85 -9.67 -0.13 10.51
C ASP A 85 -9.07 -0.37 9.12
N GLN A 86 -8.74 -1.63 8.86
CA GLN A 86 -8.44 -2.13 7.52
C GLN A 86 -9.43 -3.23 7.15
N ARG A 87 -10.02 -3.15 5.95
CA ARG A 87 -10.83 -4.21 5.36
C ARG A 87 -10.27 -4.60 4.00
N ASN A 88 -9.95 -5.88 3.84
CA ASN A 88 -9.54 -6.46 2.56
C ASN A 88 -10.59 -7.48 2.12
N THR A 89 -11.01 -7.41 0.86
CA THR A 89 -11.90 -8.39 0.23
C THR A 89 -11.23 -8.90 -1.03
N THR A 90 -11.13 -10.23 -1.16
CA THR A 90 -10.65 -10.89 -2.37
C THR A 90 -11.79 -11.71 -2.94
N GLY A 91 -12.14 -11.47 -4.22
CA GLY A 91 -13.31 -12.10 -4.84
C GLY A 91 -13.08 -13.53 -5.32
N TYR A 92 -11.86 -13.82 -5.81
CA TYR A 92 -11.46 -15.14 -6.30
C TYR A 92 -10.40 -15.72 -5.35
N ASP A 93 -9.15 -15.77 -5.79
CA ASP A 93 -8.07 -16.45 -5.07
C ASP A 93 -7.10 -15.46 -4.44
N ARG A 94 -6.54 -15.86 -3.29
CA ARG A 94 -5.41 -15.18 -2.64
C ARG A 94 -4.30 -16.20 -2.40
N GLN A 95 -3.15 -15.97 -3.03
CA GLN A 95 -1.92 -16.73 -2.78
C GLN A 95 -0.95 -15.87 -1.97
N VAL A 96 -0.28 -16.48 -0.98
CA VAL A 96 0.77 -15.84 -0.20
C VAL A 96 1.95 -16.80 -0.11
N THR A 97 3.14 -16.30 -0.41
CA THR A 97 4.42 -17.00 -0.24
C THR A 97 5.34 -16.11 0.57
N VAL A 98 5.91 -16.65 1.64
CA VAL A 98 6.88 -15.95 2.50
C VAL A 98 8.18 -16.74 2.46
N GLY A 99 9.29 -16.06 2.15
CA GLY A 99 10.60 -16.71 1.94
C GLY A 99 11.39 -17.00 3.22
N HIS A 100 11.15 -16.23 4.28
CA HIS A 100 11.80 -16.39 5.59
C HIS A 100 10.74 -16.64 6.68
N ASP A 101 10.48 -15.67 7.55
CA ASP A 101 9.52 -15.82 8.65
C ASP A 101 8.23 -15.03 8.39
N ASP A 102 7.10 -15.61 8.80
CA ASP A 102 5.81 -14.92 8.93
C ASP A 102 5.41 -14.88 10.41
N THR A 103 5.29 -13.67 10.98
CA THR A 103 4.89 -13.47 12.37
C THR A 103 3.58 -12.70 12.44
N VAL A 104 2.56 -13.29 13.06
CA VAL A 104 1.25 -12.67 13.26
C VAL A 104 0.97 -12.51 14.74
N THR A 105 0.83 -11.27 15.20
CA THR A 105 0.38 -10.96 16.57
C THR A 105 -1.02 -10.34 16.54
N VAL A 106 -1.94 -10.92 17.29
CA VAL A 106 -3.29 -10.38 17.50
C VAL A 106 -3.47 -10.11 18.99
N LYS A 107 -3.72 -8.84 19.36
CA LYS A 107 -3.81 -8.43 20.78
C LYS A 107 -5.12 -8.81 21.45
N ASN A 108 -6.21 -8.76 20.69
CA ASN A 108 -7.54 -9.13 21.14
C ASN A 108 -7.88 -10.50 20.51
N ASP A 109 -9.01 -10.59 19.81
CA ASP A 109 -9.51 -11.86 19.30
C ASP A 109 -9.16 -12.10 17.83
N ARG A 110 -8.84 -13.36 17.50
CA ARG A 110 -8.76 -13.86 16.13
C ARG A 110 -9.89 -14.86 15.87
N LYS A 111 -10.81 -14.51 14.96
CA LYS A 111 -11.80 -15.45 14.40
C LYS A 111 -11.33 -15.92 13.03
N THR A 112 -11.44 -17.22 12.76
CA THR A 112 -11.16 -17.81 11.45
C THR A 112 -12.27 -18.79 11.11
N GLU A 113 -12.83 -18.65 9.91
CA GLU A 113 -13.92 -19.47 9.41
C GLU A 113 -13.51 -20.02 8.04
N VAL A 114 -13.54 -21.34 7.90
CA VAL A 114 -13.25 -22.06 6.65
C VAL A 114 -14.48 -22.90 6.34
N THR A 115 -15.14 -22.62 5.23
CA THR A 115 -16.45 -23.22 4.89
C THR A 115 -16.34 -24.59 4.23
N HIS A 116 -15.20 -24.85 3.59
CA HIS A 116 -14.85 -26.13 3.00
C HIS A 116 -13.68 -26.70 3.79
N ASP A 117 -12.58 -27.03 3.12
CA ASP A 117 -11.48 -27.76 3.73
C ASP A 117 -10.36 -26.83 4.19
N ARG A 118 -9.79 -27.16 5.36
CA ARG A 118 -8.51 -26.63 5.82
C ARG A 118 -7.51 -27.77 5.85
N ARG A 119 -6.37 -27.59 5.17
CA ARG A 119 -5.22 -28.48 5.25
C ARG A 119 -4.02 -27.69 5.75
N GLU A 120 -3.29 -28.27 6.68
CA GLU A 120 -2.07 -27.68 7.25
C GLU A 120 -0.98 -28.74 7.23
N GLN A 121 0.24 -28.33 6.86
CA GLN A 121 1.41 -29.20 6.81
C GLN A 121 2.57 -28.44 7.45
N VAL A 122 3.13 -29.04 8.50
CA VAL A 122 4.30 -28.53 9.20
C VAL A 122 5.46 -29.48 8.92
N GLY A 123 6.57 -28.94 8.43
CA GLY A 123 7.74 -29.74 8.02
C GLY A 123 8.64 -30.18 9.17
N ASN A 124 8.68 -29.40 10.25
CA ASN A 124 9.41 -29.70 11.49
C ASN A 124 8.39 -29.76 12.64
N ASP A 125 8.55 -28.93 13.67
CA ASP A 125 7.72 -28.99 14.87
C ASP A 125 6.59 -27.96 14.86
N GLU A 126 5.41 -28.39 15.34
CA GLU A 126 4.29 -27.52 15.69
C GLU A 126 4.15 -27.46 17.21
N THR A 127 4.14 -26.26 17.79
CA THR A 127 3.89 -26.05 19.22
C THR A 127 2.66 -25.20 19.42
N LEU A 128 1.71 -25.70 20.21
CA LEU A 128 0.53 -24.95 20.64
C LEU A 128 0.54 -24.78 22.16
N VAL A 129 0.55 -23.52 22.61
CA VAL A 129 0.38 -23.16 24.02
C VAL A 129 -0.96 -22.45 24.17
N VAL A 130 -1.81 -22.98 25.06
CA VAL A 130 -3.11 -22.38 25.40
C VAL A 130 -3.11 -22.03 26.87
N GLY A 131 -3.30 -20.75 27.19
CA GLY A 131 -3.24 -20.26 28.58
C GLY A 131 -4.46 -20.62 29.44
N ASN A 132 -5.61 -20.87 28.80
CA ASN A 132 -6.84 -21.32 29.44
C ASN A 132 -7.31 -22.62 28.75
N ASP A 133 -8.57 -22.68 28.31
CA ASP A 133 -9.15 -23.88 27.74
C ASP A 133 -8.96 -23.98 26.22
N ARG A 134 -8.63 -25.17 25.74
CA ARG A 134 -8.82 -25.59 24.34
C ARG A 134 -10.02 -26.52 24.26
N LYS A 135 -11.09 -26.09 23.58
CA LYS A 135 -12.27 -26.95 23.29
C LYS A 135 -12.27 -27.34 21.83
N MET A 136 -12.42 -28.64 21.56
CA MET A 136 -12.54 -29.18 20.22
C MET A 136 -13.84 -29.98 20.12
N SER A 137 -14.63 -29.69 19.10
CA SER A 137 -15.83 -30.44 18.76
C SER A 137 -15.73 -30.87 17.32
N VAL A 138 -15.58 -32.17 17.09
CA VAL A 138 -15.56 -32.76 15.76
C VAL A 138 -16.86 -33.53 15.59
N LYS A 139 -17.65 -33.15 14.59
CA LYS A 139 -18.86 -33.88 14.20
C LYS A 139 -18.54 -34.67 12.94
N GLY A 140 -18.34 -35.98 13.11
CA GLY A 140 -18.28 -36.91 11.99
C GLY A 140 -19.68 -37.28 11.50
N LYS A 141 -19.76 -37.89 10.32
CA LYS A 141 -20.86 -38.81 10.00
C LYS A 141 -20.48 -40.21 10.47
#